data_AF-A0A2P7SB02-F1
#
_entry.id   AF-A0A2P7SB02-F1
#
_cell.length_a   1.000
_cell.length_b   1.000
_cell.length_c   1.000
_cell.angle_alpha   90.00
_cell.angle_beta   90.00
_cell.angle_gamma   90.00
#
_symmetry.space_group_name_H-M   'P 1'
#
loop_
_entity.id
_entity.type
_entity.pdbx_description
1 polymer ?
#
loop_
_entity_poly.entity_id
_entity_poly.type
_entity_poly.pdbx_seq_one_letter_code
_entity_poly.pdbx_strand_id
1 'polypeptide(L)'
;MKKLCMVSAVFSALLALGACQSGSKPSSSNAGSGKSASLKSMEQVAIAAHRCWFASKDPAFKSYRMANELNAFGGTPRFLLVPAKNYGGLPLLVVQARGNSSRIEHFGPLTTEPLGARINADLARWATGNSDCGSAA
;
A
#
# COMPACT_ATOMS: atom_id res chain seq x y z
N MET A 1 -2.89 -45.75 54.95
CA MET A 1 -1.62 -46.48 55.22
C MET A 1 -0.53 -45.82 54.39
N LYS A 2 0.64 -45.59 55.01
CA LYS A 2 1.73 -44.72 54.54
C LYS A 2 2.70 -45.48 53.61
N LYS A 3 3.12 -44.77 52.55
CA LYS A 3 4.45 -44.71 51.90
C LYS A 3 5.07 -45.98 51.33
N LEU A 4 5.45 -45.91 50.04
CA LEU A 4 6.70 -46.34 49.39
C LEU A 4 6.49 -46.08 47.87
N CYS A 5 7.39 -45.66 47.01
CA CYS A 5 8.84 -45.44 47.03
C CYS A 5 9.11 -44.31 46.03
N MET A 6 9.98 -43.39 46.43
CA MET A 6 10.71 -42.49 45.54
C MET A 6 11.84 -43.29 44.90
N VAL A 7 12.16 -43.04 43.61
CA VAL A 7 13.53 -43.02 43.03
C VAL A 7 13.46 -43.00 41.49
N SER A 8 14.12 -41.98 40.92
CA SER A 8 14.79 -41.89 39.59
C SER A 8 14.00 -42.19 38.31
N ALA A 9 14.20 -41.54 37.16
CA ALA A 9 15.19 -40.57 36.73
C ALA A 9 14.76 -40.09 35.32
N VAL A 10 15.02 -38.81 35.03
CA VAL A 10 15.63 -38.33 33.77
C VAL A 10 14.80 -38.38 32.46
N PHE A 11 14.84 -37.24 31.77
CA PHE A 11 14.53 -36.99 30.34
C PHE A 11 13.05 -36.86 29.91
N SER A 12 12.62 -35.60 29.75
CA SER A 12 12.36 -35.06 28.40
C SER A 12 12.14 -33.55 28.48
N ALA A 13 13.16 -32.79 28.08
CA ALA A 13 12.92 -31.52 27.44
C ALA A 13 12.11 -31.79 26.16
N LEU A 14 11.08 -30.99 25.88
CA LEU A 14 10.84 -30.42 24.55
C LEU A 14 9.59 -29.52 24.58
N LEU A 15 9.80 -28.37 23.94
CA LEU A 15 8.96 -27.20 23.85
C LEU A 15 7.59 -27.53 23.23
N ALA A 16 6.52 -26.97 23.81
CA ALA A 16 5.25 -26.80 23.11
C ALA A 16 4.84 -25.31 23.15
N LEU A 17 5.64 -24.46 22.51
CA LEU A 17 5.19 -23.15 22.03
C LEU A 17 4.44 -23.39 20.71
N GLY A 18 3.21 -23.90 20.83
CA GLY A 18 2.27 -24.04 19.73
C GLY A 18 1.81 -22.66 19.27
N ALA A 19 2.50 -22.17 18.24
CA ALA A 19 2.23 -21.05 17.37
C ALA A 19 0.88 -20.34 17.52
N CYS A 20 0.94 -19.04 17.82
CA CYS A 20 0.00 -18.06 17.29
C CYS A 20 -0.15 -18.30 15.79
N GLN A 21 -1.26 -18.92 15.37
CA GLN A 21 -1.68 -18.83 13.98
C GLN A 21 -1.97 -17.37 13.69
N SER A 22 -0.98 -16.70 13.09
CA SER A 22 -1.20 -15.51 12.28
C SER A 22 -2.25 -15.88 11.25
N GLY A 23 -3.48 -15.44 11.51
CA GLY A 23 -4.60 -15.61 10.60
C GLY A 23 -4.19 -15.17 9.20
N SER A 24 -4.35 -16.11 8.27
CA SER A 24 -4.55 -15.91 6.84
C SER A 24 -3.97 -14.62 6.27
N LYS A 25 -2.70 -14.71 5.84
CA LYS A 25 -2.10 -13.75 4.91
C LYS A 25 -3.10 -13.55 3.74
N PRO A 26 -3.53 -12.31 3.43
CA PRO A 26 -4.36 -12.10 2.25
C PRO A 26 -3.56 -12.60 1.05
N SER A 27 -4.24 -13.37 0.19
CA SER A 27 -3.73 -13.91 -1.05
C SER A 27 -2.87 -12.87 -1.75
N SER A 28 -1.56 -13.12 -1.83
CA SER A 28 -0.67 -12.34 -2.66
C SER A 28 -1.22 -12.42 -4.08
N SER A 29 -1.88 -11.36 -4.52
CA SER A 29 -2.04 -11.07 -5.93
C SER A 29 -0.65 -11.14 -6.52
N ASN A 30 -0.38 -12.19 -7.29
CA ASN A 30 0.87 -12.38 -8.02
C ASN A 30 1.21 -11.05 -8.68
N ALA A 31 2.28 -10.41 -8.20
CA ALA A 31 2.73 -9.15 -8.77
C ALA A 31 3.17 -9.47 -10.20
N GLY A 32 2.26 -9.31 -11.15
CA GLY A 32 2.54 -9.52 -12.57
C GLY A 32 3.77 -8.70 -12.95
N SER A 33 4.62 -9.31 -13.76
CA SER A 33 5.80 -8.68 -14.35
C SER A 33 5.50 -8.35 -15.82
N GLY A 34 6.09 -7.26 -16.31
CA GLY A 34 5.91 -6.75 -17.66
C GLY A 34 5.23 -5.37 -17.70
N LYS A 35 5.45 -4.64 -18.80
CA LYS A 35 4.88 -3.30 -19.03
C LYS A 35 3.36 -3.27 -18.88
N SER A 36 2.68 -4.34 -19.27
CA SER A 36 1.22 -4.47 -19.12
C SER A 36 0.79 -4.52 -17.65
N ALA A 37 1.59 -5.16 -16.78
CA ALA A 37 1.29 -5.27 -15.36
C ALA A 37 1.48 -3.94 -14.62
N SER A 38 2.53 -3.19 -14.95
CA SER A 38 2.73 -1.84 -14.38
C SER A 38 1.66 -0.86 -14.83
N LEU A 39 1.30 -0.87 -16.13
CA LEU A 39 0.22 -0.03 -16.67
C LEU A 39 -1.11 -0.34 -16.00
N LYS A 40 -1.52 -1.61 -15.96
CA LYS A 40 -2.78 -2.03 -15.36
C LYS A 40 -2.87 -1.64 -13.88
N SER A 41 -1.79 -1.86 -13.12
CA SER A 41 -1.79 -1.51 -11.70
C SER A 41 -1.84 0.00 -11.48
N MET A 42 -1.13 0.78 -12.29
CA MET A 42 -1.14 2.24 -12.17
C MET A 42 -2.46 2.87 -12.62
N GLU A 43 -3.10 2.33 -13.66
CA GLU A 43 -4.43 2.76 -14.09
C GLU A 43 -5.46 2.56 -12.98
N GLN A 44 -5.48 1.36 -12.37
CA GLN A 44 -6.35 1.06 -11.24
C GLN A 44 -6.16 2.03 -10.07
N VAL A 45 -4.91 2.25 -9.66
CA VAL A 45 -4.59 3.14 -8.54
C VAL A 45 -4.89 4.60 -8.88
N ALA A 46 -4.62 5.04 -10.11
CA ALA A 46 -4.92 6.40 -10.55
C ALA A 46 -6.42 6.67 -10.58
N ILE A 47 -7.24 5.74 -11.06
CA ILE A 47 -8.70 5.85 -11.06
C ILE A 47 -9.23 5.95 -9.63
N ALA A 48 -8.75 5.08 -8.73
CA ALA A 48 -9.15 5.10 -7.33
C ALA A 48 -8.75 6.41 -6.63
N ALA A 49 -7.53 6.89 -6.85
CA ALA A 49 -7.05 8.18 -6.35
C ALA A 49 -7.91 9.34 -6.84
N HIS A 50 -8.19 9.39 -8.15
CA HIS A 50 -9.06 10.43 -8.71
C HIS A 50 -10.45 10.40 -8.08
N ARG A 51 -11.07 9.22 -8.01
CA ARG A 51 -12.42 9.05 -7.47
C ARG A 51 -12.49 9.45 -6.00
N CYS A 52 -11.56 8.94 -5.19
CA CYS A 52 -11.64 9.01 -3.74
C CYS A 52 -11.01 10.24 -3.11
N TRP A 53 -10.04 10.88 -3.78
CA TRP A 53 -9.43 12.11 -3.27
C TRP A 53 -9.96 13.37 -3.95
N PHE A 54 -10.41 13.30 -5.21
CA PHE A 54 -10.78 14.51 -5.97
C PHE A 54 -12.25 14.55 -6.36
N ALA A 55 -12.79 13.50 -6.97
CA ALA A 55 -14.19 13.48 -7.39
C ALA A 55 -15.16 13.49 -6.20
N SER A 56 -14.80 12.81 -5.10
CA SER A 56 -15.48 12.85 -3.79
C SER A 56 -15.37 14.19 -3.07
N LYS A 57 -14.46 15.08 -3.50
CA LYS A 57 -14.15 16.38 -2.85
C LYS A 57 -13.60 16.26 -1.43
N ASP A 58 -12.79 15.23 -1.22
CA ASP A 58 -12.07 15.00 0.04
C ASP A 58 -11.34 16.27 0.56
N PRO A 59 -11.70 16.77 1.76
CA PRO A 59 -11.13 18.00 2.30
C PRO A 59 -9.61 17.95 2.47
N ALA A 60 -9.03 16.76 2.70
CA ALA A 60 -7.60 16.62 2.90
C ALA A 60 -6.79 16.83 1.61
N PHE A 61 -7.42 16.66 0.44
CA PHE A 61 -6.77 16.79 -0.86
C PHE A 61 -7.09 18.09 -1.60
N LYS A 62 -7.93 18.96 -1.03
CA LYS A 62 -8.41 20.21 -1.68
C LYS A 62 -7.29 21.14 -2.17
N SER A 63 -6.15 21.15 -1.47
CA SER A 63 -4.98 21.98 -1.75
C SER A 63 -4.09 21.43 -2.87
N TYR A 64 -4.41 20.26 -3.40
CA TYR A 64 -3.63 19.58 -4.43
C TYR A 64 -4.45 19.37 -5.70
N ARG A 65 -3.77 19.05 -6.79
CA ARG A 65 -4.35 18.54 -8.03
C ARG A 65 -3.58 17.32 -8.46
N MET A 66 -4.28 16.39 -9.09
CA MET A 66 -3.67 15.22 -9.68
C MET A 66 -3.22 15.55 -11.10
N ALA A 67 -1.92 15.43 -11.36
CA ALA A 67 -1.38 15.47 -12.71
C ALA A 67 -1.11 14.05 -13.18
N ASN A 68 -1.80 13.65 -14.26
CA ASN A 68 -1.71 12.30 -14.76
C ASN A 68 -0.64 12.18 -15.84
N GLU A 69 0.35 11.33 -15.61
CA GLU A 69 1.47 11.08 -16.53
C GLU A 69 1.55 9.58 -16.85
N LEU A 70 0.41 8.93 -17.14
CA LEU A 70 0.39 7.49 -17.48
C LEU A 70 1.25 7.17 -18.71
N ASN A 71 1.42 8.12 -19.63
CA ASN A 71 2.31 8.04 -20.79
C ASN A 71 3.63 8.82 -20.57
N ALA A 72 4.22 8.74 -19.37
CA ALA A 72 5.52 9.33 -19.11
C ALA A 72 6.57 8.76 -20.08
N PHE A 73 7.30 9.64 -20.78
CA PHE A 73 8.33 9.29 -21.77
C PHE A 73 9.42 8.32 -21.25
N GLY A 74 9.58 8.20 -19.92
CA GLY A 74 10.51 7.28 -19.26
C GLY A 74 10.01 5.83 -19.08
N GLY A 75 8.84 5.47 -19.63
CA GLY A 75 8.35 4.09 -19.69
C GLY A 75 7.82 3.50 -18.38
N THR A 76 7.81 4.28 -17.30
CA THR A 76 7.23 3.90 -16.01
C THR A 76 5.98 4.75 -15.74
N PRO A 77 4.77 4.16 -15.75
CA PRO A 77 3.54 4.90 -15.54
C PRO A 77 3.52 5.51 -14.15
N ARG A 78 3.08 6.78 -14.06
CA ARG A 78 3.02 7.53 -12.80
C ARG A 78 1.87 8.55 -12.80
N PHE A 79 1.50 9.00 -11.62
CA PHE A 79 0.77 10.26 -11.45
C PHE A 79 1.41 11.06 -10.31
N LEU A 80 1.12 12.36 -10.31
CA LEU A 80 1.70 13.32 -9.40
C LEU A 80 0.58 14.03 -8.64
N LEU A 81 0.84 14.40 -7.39
CA LEU A 81 0.09 15.47 -6.74
C LEU A 81 0.92 16.74 -6.74
N VAL A 82 0.33 17.79 -7.29
CA VAL A 82 0.93 19.13 -7.42
C VAL A 82 0.09 20.15 -6.65
N PRO A 83 0.64 21.32 -6.27
CA PRO A 83 -0.13 22.38 -5.66
C PRO A 83 -1.31 22.81 -6.54
N ALA A 84 -2.50 22.98 -5.95
CA ALA A 84 -3.71 23.25 -6.71
C ALA A 84 -3.69 24.56 -7.51
N LYS A 85 -2.93 25.55 -7.03
CA LYS A 85 -2.77 26.85 -7.67
C LYS A 85 -1.54 26.92 -8.60
N ASN A 86 -0.77 25.84 -8.71
CA ASN A 86 0.43 25.77 -9.54
C ASN A 86 0.60 24.36 -10.10
N TYR A 87 -0.16 24.03 -11.14
CA TYR A 87 -0.17 22.68 -11.74
C TYR A 87 1.18 22.28 -12.36
N GLY A 88 1.94 23.25 -12.88
CA GLY A 88 3.32 23.04 -13.37
C GLY A 88 4.39 23.13 -12.27
N GLY A 89 3.98 23.27 -11.00
CA GLY A 89 4.88 23.35 -9.86
C GLY A 89 5.50 22.01 -9.49
N LEU A 90 6.39 22.04 -8.50
CA LEU A 90 7.07 20.85 -8.01
C LEU A 90 6.06 19.82 -7.46
N PRO A 91 6.18 18.54 -7.84
CA PRO A 91 5.38 17.47 -7.26
C PRO A 91 5.61 17.33 -5.76
N LEU A 92 4.50 17.23 -5.01
CA LEU A 92 4.50 16.98 -3.57
C LEU A 92 4.30 15.50 -3.23
N LEU A 93 3.75 14.74 -4.17
CA LEU A 93 3.68 13.29 -4.14
C LEU A 93 3.91 12.77 -5.56
N VAL A 94 4.76 11.77 -5.68
CA VAL A 94 4.90 10.95 -6.88
C VAL A 94 4.41 9.56 -6.54
N VAL A 95 3.55 9.00 -7.38
CA VAL A 95 3.11 7.61 -7.28
C VAL A 95 3.40 6.94 -8.61
N GLN A 96 4.14 5.85 -8.60
CA GLN A 96 4.59 5.17 -9.81
C GLN A 96 4.65 3.65 -9.63
N ALA A 97 4.69 2.93 -10.74
CA ALA A 97 5.11 1.54 -10.72
C ALA A 97 6.63 1.42 -10.49
N ARG A 98 7.09 0.31 -9.91
CA ARG A 98 8.53 -0.02 -9.92
C ARG A 98 8.89 -0.69 -11.22
N GLY A 99 9.50 0.07 -12.13
CA GLY A 99 9.86 -0.41 -13.46
C GLY A 99 8.66 -1.03 -14.17
N ASN A 100 8.83 -2.27 -14.66
CA ASN A 100 7.78 -3.02 -15.34
C ASN A 100 7.01 -3.97 -14.39
N SER A 101 6.88 -3.64 -13.10
CA SER A 101 6.12 -4.46 -12.14
C SER A 101 4.78 -3.80 -11.80
N SER A 102 3.79 -4.61 -11.44
CA SER A 102 2.56 -4.14 -10.79
C SER A 102 2.78 -3.51 -9.41
N ARG A 103 3.96 -3.67 -8.80
CA ARG A 103 4.18 -3.07 -7.49
C ARG A 103 4.34 -1.55 -7.57
N ILE A 104 3.58 -0.86 -6.73
CA ILE A 104 3.55 0.59 -6.59
C ILE A 104 4.62 1.08 -5.61
N GLU A 105 5.16 2.26 -5.89
CA GLU A 105 6.01 3.06 -5.03
C GLU A 105 5.47 4.48 -4.96
N HIS A 106 5.73 5.15 -3.85
CA HIS A 106 5.40 6.55 -3.68
C HIS A 106 6.45 7.26 -2.84
N PHE A 107 6.64 8.54 -3.10
CA PHE A 107 7.63 9.38 -2.42
C PHE A 107 7.27 10.86 -2.60
N GLY A 108 7.86 11.72 -1.78
CA GLY A 108 7.72 13.17 -1.84
C GLY A 108 7.30 13.78 -0.50
N PRO A 109 7.24 15.11 -0.40
CA PRO A 109 6.89 15.82 0.84
C PRO A 109 5.64 15.29 1.55
N LEU A 110 4.57 14.92 0.83
CA LEU A 110 3.33 14.47 1.46
C LEU A 110 3.48 13.15 2.24
N THR A 111 4.53 12.36 2.00
CA THR A 111 4.74 11.10 2.72
C THR A 111 5.21 11.30 4.16
N THR A 112 5.80 12.45 4.46
CA THR A 112 6.31 12.79 5.81
C THR A 112 5.36 13.71 6.59
N GLU A 113 4.31 14.19 5.95
CA GLU A 113 3.26 15.01 6.57
C GLU A 113 2.20 14.15 7.27
N PRO A 114 1.33 14.73 8.12
CA PRO A 114 0.22 14.00 8.74
C PRO A 114 -0.70 13.27 7.75
N LEU A 115 -0.82 13.78 6.51
CA LEU A 115 -1.58 13.15 5.44
C LEU A 115 -0.94 11.85 4.92
N GLY A 116 0.37 11.66 5.14
CA GLY A 116 1.15 10.54 4.61
C GLY A 116 0.63 9.17 5.05
N ALA A 117 0.23 9.02 6.32
CA ALA A 117 -0.32 7.76 6.82
C ALA A 117 -1.59 7.34 6.05
N ARG A 118 -2.44 8.32 5.71
CA ARG A 118 -3.65 8.09 4.92
C ARG A 118 -3.33 7.75 3.47
N ILE A 119 -2.42 8.51 2.84
CA ILE A 119 -1.93 8.23 1.49
C ILE A 119 -1.43 6.78 1.41
N ASN A 120 -0.63 6.35 2.38
CA ASN A 120 -0.06 5.00 2.40
C ASN A 120 -1.15 3.92 2.51
N ALA A 121 -2.13 4.12 3.39
CA ALA A 121 -3.23 3.17 3.57
C ALA A 121 -4.12 3.05 2.32
N ASP A 122 -4.42 4.18 1.68
CA ASP A 122 -5.20 4.23 0.44
C ASP A 122 -4.45 3.55 -0.71
N LEU A 123 -3.19 3.93 -0.95
CA LEU A 123 -2.37 3.32 -2.00
C LEU A 123 -2.16 1.82 -1.78
N ALA A 124 -1.94 1.37 -0.54
CA ALA A 124 -1.80 -0.05 -0.22
C ALA A 124 -3.08 -0.84 -0.54
N ARG A 125 -4.24 -0.29 -0.17
CA ARG A 125 -5.55 -0.90 -0.46
C ARG A 125 -5.83 -0.98 -1.97
N TRP A 126 -5.57 0.13 -2.67
CA TRP A 126 -5.80 0.20 -4.11
C TRP A 126 -4.81 -0.65 -4.91
N ALA A 127 -3.58 -0.81 -4.45
CA ALA A 127 -2.60 -1.70 -5.07
C ALA A 127 -3.02 -3.18 -5.01
N THR A 128 -3.86 -3.58 -4.06
CA THR A 128 -4.40 -4.95 -3.98
C THR A 128 -5.72 -5.15 -4.73
N GLY A 129 -6.24 -4.13 -5.41
CA GLY A 129 -7.49 -4.23 -6.19
C GLY A 129 -8.77 -3.82 -5.47
N ASN A 130 -8.73 -3.57 -4.16
CA ASN A 130 -9.87 -2.94 -3.49
C ASN A 130 -9.86 -1.47 -3.91
N SER A 131 -10.88 -0.99 -4.61
CA SER A 131 -10.93 0.39 -5.09
C SER A 131 -11.71 1.33 -4.18
N ASP A 132 -12.12 0.91 -2.98
CA ASP A 132 -13.00 1.67 -2.11
C ASP A 132 -12.33 2.93 -1.57
N CYS A 133 -13.14 3.97 -1.36
CA CYS A 133 -12.68 5.16 -0.66
C CYS A 133 -12.63 4.82 0.83
N GLY A 134 -11.49 5.09 1.47
CA GLY A 134 -11.35 4.82 2.90
C GLY A 134 -12.38 5.61 3.69
N SER A 135 -12.60 5.26 4.96
CA SER A 135 -13.63 5.85 5.84
C SER A 135 -13.47 7.36 6.13
N ALA A 136 -12.58 8.07 5.44
CA ALA A 136 -12.29 9.48 5.61
C ALA A 136 -12.59 10.32 4.35
N ALA A 137 -13.38 9.80 3.41
CA ALA A 137 -13.81 10.53 2.20
C ALA A 137 -15.06 11.39 2.49
#